data_AF-A0AAU2JNK0-F1
#
_entry.id   AF-A0AAU2JNK0-F1
#
_cell.length_a   1.000
_cell.length_b   1.000
_cell.length_c   1.000
_cell.angle_alpha   90.00
_cell.angle_beta   90.00
_cell.angle_gamma   90.00
#
_symmetry.space_group_name_H-M   'P 1'
#
loop_
_entity.id
_entity.type
_entity.pdbx_description
1 polymer ?
#
loop_
_entity_poly.entity_id
_entity_poly.type
_entity_poly.pdbx_seq_one_letter_code
_entity_poly.pdbx_strand_id
1 'polypeptide(L)'
;MPPVGTPSDPNPAEPGSAPPFDPYVSRVGTRLTTVYATSWTYAPDPANDGDDEIASLRPSALLNLGRLAAAYDRHADQLPRVLHRERLDPSGFAARRWDATGRSAPTSASLWQFTAPSGQILLALTLDLAAPLLDCIPLLEDLYYAEVTFGGADPEQLAAARIGTVPSGLLPERHQLVFRASPTPADVPSPDTAQRIIYRADLPVRPELGSLQAPDELNRRPTTFGALGPYVSLLTGHQDYVENAAFLSAVQAVASAARLREIRVLAETYVRRFRTRADGEARLEERRTLLERITHAQGYLELELSYSVEIPADLATLIPSLRPSAYHATLYEAMGLTTRAAAVSQTLERLGNATAAELTSVGSAELRAADRRRVRTVAAVTFVTTVTATLGLLFTFLGINAAEVDERRSMFDAAYTPVYAVITMVLVFGFVLYAVLQAFDRAALRGSHVGQTPTWHGTHRLLAGELGTALLDGHPARVPEPRNLPDADRPGVPPVPPPA
;
A
#
# COMPACT_ATOMS: atom_id res chain seq x y z
N MET A 1 46.45 -8.56 17.73
CA MET A 1 45.43 -7.61 17.21
C MET A 1 44.42 -8.40 16.39
N PRO A 2 43.19 -8.64 16.87
CA PRO A 2 42.14 -9.27 16.07
C PRO A 2 41.43 -8.21 15.20
N PRO A 3 40.78 -8.62 14.10
CA PRO A 3 40.22 -7.70 13.12
C PRO A 3 38.92 -7.04 13.61
N VAL A 4 38.73 -5.81 13.14
CA VAL A 4 37.61 -4.90 13.40
C VAL A 4 36.32 -5.46 12.80
N GLY A 5 35.26 -5.52 13.60
CA GLY A 5 33.98 -6.12 13.26
C GLY A 5 33.27 -5.41 12.11
N THR A 6 33.05 -6.16 11.02
CA THR A 6 32.01 -5.97 10.02
C THR A 6 30.68 -6.56 10.54
N PRO A 7 29.55 -6.44 9.81
CA PRO A 7 28.50 -7.45 9.92
C PRO A 7 29.20 -8.80 9.77
N SER A 8 28.97 -9.73 10.70
CA SER A 8 29.64 -11.03 10.68
C SER A 8 29.31 -11.73 9.35
N ASP A 9 30.16 -11.52 8.35
CA ASP A 9 30.09 -12.24 7.09
C ASP A 9 30.23 -13.72 7.45
N PRO A 10 29.47 -14.62 6.82
CA PRO A 10 29.56 -16.04 7.11
C PRO A 10 31.01 -16.48 6.88
N ASN A 11 31.73 -16.77 7.97
CA ASN A 11 33.09 -17.24 7.89
C ASN A 11 33.06 -18.61 7.19
N PRO A 12 33.73 -18.81 6.04
CA PRO A 12 33.84 -20.14 5.44
C PRO A 12 34.69 -20.99 6.37
N ALA A 13 34.04 -21.70 7.29
CA ALA A 13 34.73 -22.49 8.30
C ALA A 13 35.53 -23.61 7.63
N GLU A 14 36.83 -23.68 7.94
CA GLU A 14 37.63 -24.87 7.72
C GLU A 14 36.99 -26.07 8.46
N PRO A 15 36.97 -27.26 7.86
CA PRO A 15 36.30 -28.44 8.42
C PRO A 15 37.11 -29.01 9.58
N GLY A 16 36.98 -28.43 10.76
CA GLY A 16 37.64 -28.91 11.98
C GLY A 16 37.22 -28.12 13.23
N SER A 17 36.22 -28.64 13.95
CA SER A 17 35.65 -28.11 15.19
C SER A 17 34.85 -26.80 15.08
N ALA A 18 33.60 -26.92 14.62
CA ALA A 18 32.61 -25.90 14.97
C ALA A 18 32.41 -25.91 16.50
N PRO A 19 32.44 -24.74 17.17
CA PRO A 19 32.18 -24.69 18.61
C PRO A 19 30.77 -25.25 18.91
N PRO A 20 30.55 -25.87 20.08
CA PRO A 20 29.26 -26.48 20.42
C PRO A 20 28.11 -25.46 20.54
N PHE A 21 28.43 -24.17 20.66
CA PHE A 21 27.47 -23.08 20.75
C PHE A 21 27.92 -21.88 19.90
N ASP A 22 26.94 -21.17 19.35
CA ASP A 22 27.19 -19.90 18.66
C ASP A 22 27.85 -18.90 19.62
N PRO A 23 28.99 -18.27 19.25
CA PRO A 23 29.70 -17.38 20.15
C PRO A 23 28.87 -16.13 20.47
N TYR A 24 29.14 -15.57 21.65
CA TYR A 24 28.65 -14.24 21.98
C TYR A 24 29.33 -13.18 21.12
N VAL A 25 28.60 -12.08 20.86
CA VAL A 25 29.15 -10.92 20.15
C VAL A 25 30.36 -10.40 20.93
N SER A 26 31.52 -10.38 20.29
CA SER A 26 32.76 -9.80 20.83
C SER A 26 33.12 -8.51 20.09
N ARG A 27 32.18 -7.54 20.06
CA ARG A 27 32.43 -6.24 19.44
C ARG A 27 32.96 -5.23 20.43
N VAL A 28 33.99 -4.49 20.01
CA VAL A 28 34.54 -3.35 20.74
C VAL A 28 33.79 -2.11 20.26
N GLY A 29 32.65 -1.81 20.89
CA GLY A 29 31.88 -0.60 20.57
C GLY A 29 30.36 -0.76 20.55
N THR A 30 29.69 0.29 20.08
CA THR A 30 28.24 0.37 19.93
C THR A 30 27.89 0.32 18.45
N ARG A 31 26.99 -0.58 18.06
CA ARG A 31 26.43 -0.63 16.70
C ARG A 31 25.07 0.03 16.71
N LEU A 32 24.89 1.01 15.84
CA LEU A 32 23.60 1.63 15.58
C LEU A 32 23.08 1.13 14.24
N THR A 33 21.80 0.79 14.15
CA THR A 33 21.16 0.50 12.88
C THR A 33 19.83 1.21 12.82
N THR A 34 19.64 2.09 11.85
CA THR A 34 18.34 2.74 11.64
C THR A 34 17.70 2.18 10.39
N VAL A 35 16.48 1.68 10.52
CA VAL A 35 15.63 1.21 9.44
C VAL A 35 14.65 2.33 9.08
N TYR A 36 14.58 2.66 7.79
CA TYR A 36 13.71 3.67 7.20
C TYR A 36 12.74 3.00 6.21
N ALA A 37 11.45 3.32 6.34
CA ALA A 37 10.50 3.04 5.28
C ALA A 37 10.67 4.02 4.12
N THR A 38 10.50 3.53 2.89
CA THR A 38 10.51 4.37 1.68
C THR A 38 9.12 4.40 1.07
N SER A 39 8.85 5.32 0.14
CA SER A 39 7.65 5.27 -0.70
C SER A 39 7.79 4.34 -1.91
N TRP A 40 8.89 3.58 -2.00
CA TRP A 40 9.17 2.70 -3.13
C TRP A 40 8.57 1.32 -2.89
N THR A 41 8.01 0.77 -3.96
CA THR A 41 7.45 -0.57 -3.96
C THR A 41 7.96 -1.37 -5.14
N TYR A 42 8.16 -2.66 -4.90
CA TYR A 42 8.51 -3.66 -5.89
C TYR A 42 7.29 -4.53 -6.14
N ALA A 43 6.85 -4.62 -7.39
CA ALA A 43 5.84 -5.58 -7.81
C ALA A 43 6.48 -6.53 -8.82
N PRO A 44 6.78 -7.79 -8.44
CA PRO A 44 7.23 -8.77 -9.41
C PRO A 44 6.09 -9.03 -10.40
N ASP A 45 6.34 -8.87 -11.71
CA ASP A 45 5.36 -9.19 -12.74
C ASP A 45 5.32 -10.72 -12.95
N PRO A 46 4.22 -11.41 -12.57
CA PRO A 46 4.13 -12.87 -12.72
C PRO A 46 4.07 -13.32 -14.18
N ALA A 47 3.88 -12.42 -15.15
CA ALA A 47 3.86 -12.76 -16.57
C ALA A 47 5.26 -12.86 -17.19
N ASN A 48 6.29 -12.32 -16.54
CA ASN A 48 7.69 -12.41 -16.95
C ASN A 48 8.42 -13.40 -16.05
N ASP A 49 8.20 -14.69 -16.30
CA ASP A 49 8.93 -15.82 -15.69
C ASP A 49 10.40 -15.93 -16.17
N GLY A 50 10.98 -14.82 -16.67
CA GLY A 50 12.28 -14.75 -17.34
C GLY A 50 13.13 -13.60 -16.84
N ASP A 51 14.28 -13.96 -16.27
CA ASP A 51 15.57 -13.24 -16.08
C ASP A 51 15.62 -11.81 -15.49
N ASP A 52 14.50 -11.10 -15.29
CA ASP A 52 14.45 -9.73 -14.74
C ASP A 52 13.90 -9.67 -13.29
N GLU A 53 13.98 -10.77 -12.53
CA GLU A 53 13.76 -10.69 -11.08
C GLU A 53 14.91 -9.86 -10.49
N ILE A 54 14.60 -8.75 -9.78
CA ILE A 54 15.65 -8.04 -9.01
C ILE A 54 16.29 -9.08 -8.11
N ALA A 55 17.56 -9.41 -8.38
CA ALA A 55 18.28 -10.52 -7.75
C ALA A 55 18.34 -10.30 -6.24
N SER A 56 17.33 -10.82 -5.53
CA SER A 56 17.20 -10.68 -4.10
C SER A 56 18.02 -11.77 -3.43
N LEU A 57 18.96 -11.36 -2.60
CA LEU A 57 19.79 -12.26 -1.82
C LEU A 57 19.04 -12.69 -0.56
N ARG A 58 19.19 -13.97 -0.22
CA ARG A 58 18.68 -14.50 1.04
C ARG A 58 19.42 -13.84 2.22
N PRO A 59 18.73 -13.45 3.29
CA PRO A 59 19.38 -12.83 4.45
C PRO A 59 20.49 -13.70 5.06
N SER A 60 20.32 -15.03 5.05
CA SER A 60 21.31 -16.01 5.54
C SER A 60 22.65 -15.96 4.81
N ALA A 61 22.67 -15.49 3.56
CA ALA A 61 23.90 -15.36 2.78
C ALA A 61 24.74 -14.15 3.19
N LEU A 62 24.11 -13.16 3.84
CA LEU A 62 24.75 -11.87 4.18
C LEU A 62 24.81 -11.61 5.69
N LEU A 63 23.99 -12.29 6.47
CA LEU A 63 23.91 -12.15 7.93
C LEU A 63 24.18 -13.50 8.59
N ASN A 64 25.00 -13.48 9.65
CA ASN A 64 25.17 -14.65 10.50
C ASN A 64 23.90 -14.92 11.32
N LEU A 65 23.04 -15.79 10.80
CA LEU A 65 21.81 -16.25 11.46
C LEU A 65 22.04 -17.54 12.28
N GLY A 66 23.27 -18.06 12.33
CA GLY A 66 23.64 -19.29 13.03
C GLY A 66 22.67 -20.43 12.72
N ARG A 67 22.16 -21.08 13.76
CA ARG A 67 21.16 -22.15 13.65
C ARG A 67 19.82 -21.75 13.02
N LEU A 68 19.52 -20.45 12.90
CA LEU A 68 18.26 -19.97 12.32
C LEU A 68 18.31 -19.80 10.80
N ALA A 69 19.50 -19.86 10.18
CA ALA A 69 19.68 -19.65 8.75
C ALA A 69 18.72 -20.51 7.90
N ALA A 70 18.64 -21.81 8.19
CA ALA A 70 17.77 -22.74 7.47
C ALA A 70 16.26 -22.42 7.60
N ALA A 71 15.84 -21.85 8.74
CA ALA A 71 14.45 -21.44 8.94
C ALA A 71 14.13 -20.17 8.14
N TYR A 72 15.04 -19.18 8.15
CA TYR A 72 14.92 -17.99 7.32
C TYR A 72 14.90 -18.31 5.83
N ASP A 73 15.72 -19.26 5.39
CA ASP A 73 15.76 -19.70 3.99
C ASP A 73 14.48 -20.40 3.56
N ARG A 74 13.90 -21.23 4.42
CA ARG A 74 12.66 -21.95 4.14
C ARG A 74 11.47 -21.00 4.00
N HIS A 75 11.47 -19.90 4.74
CA HIS A 75 10.38 -18.93 4.80
C HIS A 75 10.73 -17.61 4.10
N ALA A 76 11.61 -17.66 3.09
CA ALA A 76 12.09 -16.48 2.36
C ALA A 76 10.98 -15.69 1.64
N ASP A 77 9.81 -16.28 1.41
CA ASP A 77 8.64 -15.62 0.81
C ASP A 77 7.79 -14.85 1.83
N GLN A 78 8.02 -15.08 3.12
CA GLN A 78 7.27 -14.47 4.24
C GLN A 78 8.17 -13.58 5.12
N LEU A 79 9.45 -13.45 4.77
CA LEU A 79 10.44 -12.69 5.50
C LEU A 79 11.13 -11.68 4.58
N PRO A 80 11.70 -10.59 5.13
CA PRO A 80 12.43 -9.62 4.33
C PRO A 80 13.59 -10.27 3.56
N ARG A 81 13.77 -9.87 2.30
CA ARG A 81 14.93 -10.24 1.48
C ARG A 81 15.85 -9.05 1.28
N VAL A 82 17.13 -9.31 1.05
CA VAL A 82 18.12 -8.24 0.81
C VAL A 82 18.21 -7.99 -0.69
N LEU A 83 17.84 -6.80 -1.14
CA LEU A 83 18.03 -6.37 -2.53
C LEU A 83 19.48 -5.97 -2.78
N HIS A 84 20.05 -5.20 -1.85
CA HIS A 84 21.38 -4.66 -2.00
C HIS A 84 22.05 -4.41 -0.65
N ARG A 85 23.37 -4.56 -0.61
CA ARG A 85 24.23 -4.20 0.53
C ARG A 85 25.45 -3.48 -0.01
N GLU A 86 25.69 -2.27 0.46
CA GLU A 86 26.84 -1.47 0.11
C GLU A 86 27.61 -1.07 1.37
N ARG A 87 28.93 -1.20 1.35
CA ARG A 87 29.79 -0.66 2.39
C ARG A 87 30.10 0.80 2.03
N LEU A 88 29.74 1.72 2.92
CA LEU A 88 29.99 3.14 2.73
C LEU A 88 31.37 3.52 3.28
N ASP A 89 32.02 4.51 2.67
CA ASP A 89 33.27 5.06 3.18
C ASP A 89 33.01 5.95 4.40
N PRO A 90 33.48 5.57 5.61
CA PRO A 90 33.27 6.37 6.80
C PRO A 90 34.01 7.72 6.77
N SER A 91 35.03 7.88 5.92
CA SER A 91 35.78 9.15 5.82
C SER A 91 34.92 10.31 5.30
N GLY A 92 33.91 9.99 4.49
CA GLY A 92 32.95 10.94 3.96
C GLY A 92 31.73 11.17 4.87
N PHE A 93 31.70 10.59 6.07
CA PHE A 93 30.58 10.72 7.00
C PHE A 93 30.50 12.12 7.58
N ALA A 94 29.32 12.72 7.56
CA ALA A 94 29.03 13.96 8.26
C ALA A 94 27.63 13.91 8.88
N ALA A 95 27.49 14.47 10.08
CA ALA A 95 26.25 14.47 10.85
C ALA A 95 26.20 15.67 11.81
N ARG A 96 25.10 16.43 11.75
CA ARG A 96 25.03 17.76 12.35
C ARG A 96 25.29 17.79 13.87
N ARG A 97 24.56 17.00 14.66
CA ARG A 97 24.67 16.99 16.12
C ARG A 97 25.87 16.16 16.57
N TRP A 98 26.19 15.09 15.86
CA TRP A 98 27.34 14.24 16.14
C TRP A 98 28.67 15.00 15.98
N ASP A 99 28.84 15.73 14.88
CA ASP A 99 30.09 16.46 14.61
C ASP A 99 30.31 17.56 15.66
N ALA A 100 29.23 18.16 16.17
CA ALA A 100 29.31 19.14 17.27
C ALA A 100 29.86 18.56 18.58
N THR A 101 29.86 17.24 18.75
CA THR A 101 30.46 16.58 19.93
C THR A 101 31.98 16.41 19.82
N GLY A 102 32.59 16.71 18.66
CA GLY A 102 34.03 16.54 18.41
C GLY A 102 34.48 15.09 18.33
N ARG A 103 33.55 14.15 18.08
CA ARG A 103 33.84 12.72 17.97
C ARG A 103 34.29 12.32 16.58
N SER A 104 35.00 11.20 16.50
CA SER A 104 35.44 10.64 15.24
C SER A 104 34.26 10.08 14.43
N ALA A 105 34.47 9.98 13.11
CA ALA A 105 33.61 9.24 12.20
C ALA A 105 33.41 7.78 12.66
N PRO A 106 32.35 7.11 12.19
CA PRO A 106 32.13 5.68 12.45
C PRO A 106 33.30 4.83 11.95
N THR A 107 33.52 3.69 12.59
CA THR A 107 34.57 2.73 12.20
C THR A 107 34.14 1.95 10.96
N SER A 108 32.84 1.69 10.83
CA SER A 108 32.24 1.02 9.69
C SER A 108 30.87 1.64 9.39
N ALA A 109 30.50 1.68 8.13
CA ALA A 109 29.17 2.08 7.68
C ALA A 109 28.69 1.14 6.58
N SER A 110 27.43 0.72 6.64
CA SER A 110 26.81 -0.13 5.62
C SER A 110 25.37 0.32 5.36
N LEU A 111 25.05 0.46 4.07
CA LEU A 111 23.71 0.72 3.59
C LEU A 111 23.11 -0.58 3.09
N TRP A 112 21.91 -0.87 3.54
CA TRP A 112 21.14 -2.05 3.17
C TRP A 112 19.85 -1.61 2.49
N GLN A 113 19.44 -2.38 1.50
CA GLN A 113 18.14 -2.27 0.88
C GLN A 113 17.43 -3.61 1.02
N PHE A 114 16.22 -3.57 1.55
CA PHE A 114 15.39 -4.75 1.74
C PHE A 114 14.12 -4.63 0.91
N THR A 115 13.58 -5.78 0.51
CA THR A 115 12.19 -5.91 0.09
C THR A 115 11.45 -6.75 1.12
N ALA A 116 10.34 -6.24 1.61
CA ALA A 116 9.42 -7.00 2.44
C ALA A 116 8.54 -7.91 1.55
N PRO A 117 7.91 -8.96 2.12
CA PRO A 117 6.95 -9.80 1.37
C PRO A 117 5.85 -9.00 0.67
N SER A 118 5.44 -7.87 1.26
CA SER A 118 4.47 -6.93 0.72
C SER A 118 4.98 -6.11 -0.47
N GLY A 119 6.20 -6.36 -0.97
CA GLY A 119 6.87 -5.56 -1.99
C GLY A 119 7.37 -4.20 -1.50
N GLN A 120 7.11 -3.81 -0.25
CA GLN A 120 7.64 -2.57 0.33
C GLN A 120 9.17 -2.58 0.35
N ILE A 121 9.80 -1.53 -0.18
CA ILE A 121 11.26 -1.37 -0.10
C ILE A 121 11.63 -0.59 1.16
N LEU A 122 12.67 -1.03 1.85
CA LEU A 122 13.20 -0.41 3.05
C LEU A 122 14.69 -0.15 2.93
N LEU A 123 15.15 0.89 3.60
CA LEU A 123 16.57 1.19 3.75
C LEU A 123 16.99 0.93 5.18
N ALA A 124 18.18 0.39 5.38
CA ALA A 124 18.79 0.39 6.70
C ALA A 124 20.23 0.90 6.65
N LEU A 125 20.57 1.79 7.57
CA LEU A 125 21.92 2.29 7.74
C LEU A 125 22.50 1.73 9.04
N THR A 126 23.55 0.91 8.93
CA THR A 126 24.28 0.34 10.05
C THR A 126 25.62 1.05 10.23
N LEU A 127 25.88 1.57 11.44
CA LEU A 127 27.11 2.23 11.82
C LEU A 127 27.75 1.53 13.04
N ASP A 128 29.04 1.22 12.96
CA ASP A 128 29.81 0.74 14.12
C ASP A 128 30.65 1.87 14.71
N LEU A 129 30.50 2.13 16.01
CA LEU A 129 31.09 3.28 16.70
C LEU A 129 31.95 2.84 17.88
N ALA A 130 33.12 3.46 18.03
CA ALA A 130 33.95 3.35 19.22
C ALA A 130 33.55 4.40 20.27
N ALA A 131 32.27 4.41 20.66
CA ALA A 131 31.72 5.38 21.61
C ALA A 131 30.89 4.71 22.72
N PRO A 132 30.95 5.23 23.96
CA PRO A 132 30.00 4.88 25.02
C PRO A 132 28.55 5.08 24.61
N LEU A 133 27.66 4.35 25.29
CA LEU A 133 26.25 4.27 24.90
C LEU A 133 25.54 5.64 24.92
N LEU A 134 25.61 6.37 26.05
CA LEU A 134 24.97 7.68 26.21
C LEU A 134 25.49 8.72 25.23
N ASP A 135 26.74 8.58 24.84
CA ASP A 135 27.36 9.49 23.89
C ASP A 135 26.81 9.34 22.47
N CYS A 136 26.11 8.25 22.18
CA CYS A 136 25.49 8.00 20.87
C CYS A 136 24.17 8.76 20.69
N ILE A 137 23.62 9.41 21.73
CA ILE A 137 22.32 10.11 21.67
C ILE A 137 22.26 11.17 20.55
N PRO A 138 23.26 12.06 20.37
CA PRO A 138 23.24 13.04 19.28
C PRO A 138 23.16 12.39 17.89
N LEU A 139 23.87 11.28 17.69
CA LEU A 139 23.83 10.54 16.44
C LEU A 139 22.52 9.77 16.25
N LEU A 140 21.91 9.26 17.31
CA LEU A 140 20.56 8.68 17.24
C LEU A 140 19.54 9.71 16.75
N GLU A 141 19.66 10.97 17.17
CA GLU A 141 18.81 12.07 16.68
C GLU A 141 19.11 12.41 15.21
N ASP A 142 20.38 12.54 14.81
CA ASP A 142 20.74 12.79 13.41
C ASP A 142 20.25 11.66 12.49
N LEU A 143 20.45 10.40 12.90
CA LEU A 143 19.94 9.24 12.19
C LEU A 143 18.41 9.22 12.17
N TYR A 144 17.75 9.58 13.28
CA TYR A 144 16.30 9.60 13.34
C TYR A 144 15.77 10.57 12.28
N TYR A 145 16.32 11.77 12.13
CA TYR A 145 15.89 12.75 11.13
C TYR A 145 16.48 12.53 9.73
N ALA A 146 17.30 11.50 9.53
CA ALA A 146 18.06 11.28 8.30
C ALA A 146 18.97 12.46 7.92
N GLU A 147 19.48 13.19 8.92
CA GLU A 147 20.41 14.33 8.78
C GLU A 147 21.88 13.87 8.76
N VAL A 148 22.15 12.74 8.09
CA VAL A 148 23.49 12.17 7.92
C VAL A 148 23.82 12.09 6.44
N THR A 149 25.09 12.27 6.09
CA THR A 149 25.54 12.19 4.69
C THR A 149 26.83 11.39 4.57
N PHE A 150 27.04 10.82 3.39
CA PHE A 150 28.29 10.17 2.99
C PHE A 150 28.75 10.76 1.67
N GLY A 151 29.86 11.50 1.69
CA GLY A 151 30.35 12.22 0.52
C GLY A 151 29.37 13.29 0.01
N GLY A 152 28.58 13.87 0.92
CA GLY A 152 27.58 14.90 0.61
C GLY A 152 26.23 14.38 0.12
N ALA A 153 26.08 13.08 -0.12
CA ALA A 153 24.80 12.45 -0.45
C ALA A 153 24.14 11.86 0.80
N ASP A 154 22.82 12.01 0.92
CA ASP A 154 22.05 11.35 1.97
C ASP A 154 21.80 9.85 1.66
N PRO A 155 21.40 9.03 2.65
CA PRO A 155 21.18 7.60 2.44
C PRO A 155 20.11 7.26 1.40
N GLU A 156 19.10 8.12 1.23
CA GLU A 156 18.04 7.92 0.24
C GLU A 156 18.58 8.15 -1.17
N GLN A 157 19.34 9.21 -1.39
CA GLN A 157 20.01 9.52 -2.66
C GLN A 157 20.95 8.40 -3.09
N LEU A 158 21.76 7.91 -2.16
CA LEU A 158 22.65 6.77 -2.41
C LEU A 158 21.86 5.53 -2.81
N ALA A 159 20.78 5.24 -2.09
CA ALA A 159 19.95 4.08 -2.39
C ALA A 159 19.21 4.20 -3.73
N ALA A 160 18.64 5.37 -4.01
CA ALA A 160 17.86 5.64 -5.21
C ALA A 160 18.70 5.46 -6.48
N ALA A 161 19.95 5.97 -6.45
CA ALA A 161 20.90 5.83 -7.55
C ALA A 161 21.23 4.37 -7.89
N ARG A 162 21.15 3.44 -6.92
CA ARG A 162 21.48 2.01 -7.13
C ARG A 162 20.35 1.24 -7.79
N ILE A 163 19.10 1.60 -7.51
CA ILE A 163 17.92 0.95 -8.08
C ILE A 163 17.34 1.71 -9.27
N GLY A 164 18.03 2.77 -9.73
CA GLY A 164 17.62 3.56 -10.89
C GLY A 164 16.34 4.36 -10.68
N THR A 165 16.07 4.79 -9.43
CA THR A 165 14.93 5.66 -9.10
C THR A 165 15.40 7.04 -8.63
N VAL A 166 14.45 7.93 -8.37
CA VAL A 166 14.68 9.28 -7.85
C VAL A 166 14.26 9.32 -6.37
N PRO A 167 14.99 10.03 -5.50
CA PRO A 167 14.55 10.29 -4.13
C PRO A 167 13.15 10.93 -4.11
N SER A 168 12.29 10.41 -3.25
CA SER A 168 10.89 10.83 -3.11
C SER A 168 10.50 11.14 -1.67
N GLY A 169 11.46 11.09 -0.76
CA GLY A 169 11.31 11.28 0.67
C GLY A 169 11.09 9.96 1.40
N LEU A 170 11.87 9.77 2.47
CA LEU A 170 11.64 8.70 3.44
C LEU A 170 10.30 8.89 4.16
N LEU A 171 9.61 7.78 4.41
CA LEU A 171 8.38 7.75 5.18
C LEU A 171 8.68 7.98 6.68
N PRO A 172 7.69 8.46 7.47
CA PRO A 172 7.92 8.73 8.87
C PRO A 172 8.21 7.46 9.70
N GLU A 173 7.74 6.30 9.24
CA GLU A 173 7.97 5.01 9.86
C GLU A 173 9.46 4.64 9.84
N ARG A 174 10.05 4.61 11.03
CA ARG A 174 11.46 4.25 11.23
C ARG A 174 11.65 3.60 12.59
N HIS A 175 12.66 2.74 12.69
CA HIS A 175 13.04 2.10 13.94
C HIS A 175 14.55 2.00 14.06
N GLN A 176 15.08 2.29 15.24
CA GLN A 176 16.51 2.29 15.53
C GLN A 176 16.86 1.15 16.45
N LEU A 177 17.96 0.49 16.17
CA LEU A 177 18.50 -0.62 16.93
C LEU A 177 19.85 -0.20 17.48
N VAL A 178 20.03 -0.37 18.78
CA VAL A 178 21.27 -0.09 19.47
C VAL A 178 21.78 -1.41 20.03
N PHE A 179 22.92 -1.86 19.54
CA PHE A 179 23.56 -3.10 19.96
C PHE A 179 24.89 -2.83 20.64
N ARG A 180 25.13 -3.47 21.78
CA ARG A 180 26.41 -3.37 22.51
C ARG A 180 26.81 -4.72 23.11
N ALA A 181 28.09 -5.07 23.04
CA ALA A 181 28.59 -6.22 23.78
C ALA A 181 28.55 -5.95 25.30
N SER A 182 28.17 -6.97 26.08
CA SER A 182 28.14 -6.92 27.54
C SER A 182 28.81 -8.19 28.08
N PRO A 183 30.16 -8.24 28.10
CA PRO A 183 30.89 -9.42 28.52
C PRO A 183 30.74 -9.70 30.01
N THR A 184 30.49 -8.67 30.83
CA THR A 184 30.28 -8.80 32.27
C THR A 184 28.92 -8.23 32.70
N PRO A 185 28.34 -8.67 33.83
CA PRO A 185 27.09 -8.10 34.34
C PRO A 185 27.17 -6.59 34.63
N ALA A 186 28.37 -6.05 34.88
CA ALA A 186 28.58 -4.63 35.11
C ALA A 186 28.46 -3.78 33.83
N ASP A 187 28.58 -4.41 32.65
CA ASP A 187 28.45 -3.75 31.35
C ASP A 187 26.98 -3.60 30.91
N VAL A 188 26.06 -4.29 31.61
CA VAL A 188 24.62 -4.18 31.36
C VAL A 188 24.15 -2.77 31.70
N PRO A 189 23.47 -2.06 30.78
CA PRO A 189 23.01 -0.70 31.03
C PRO A 189 22.01 -0.65 32.19
N SER A 190 22.12 0.37 33.04
CA SER A 190 21.10 0.63 34.06
C SER A 190 19.76 0.98 33.39
N PRO A 191 18.62 0.79 34.07
CA PRO A 191 17.32 1.19 33.55
C PRO A 191 17.26 2.67 33.12
N ASP A 192 17.90 3.57 33.89
CA ASP A 192 18.01 5.00 33.53
C ASP A 192 18.80 5.21 32.23
N THR A 193 19.93 4.51 32.07
CA THR A 193 20.72 4.56 30.83
C THR A 193 19.92 4.06 29.64
N ALA A 194 19.25 2.91 29.78
CA ALA A 194 18.40 2.35 28.74
C ALA A 194 17.28 3.32 28.35
N GLN A 195 16.69 4.00 29.33
CA GLN A 195 15.64 4.97 29.12
C GLN A 195 16.12 6.19 28.34
N ARG A 196 17.24 6.80 28.74
CA ARG A 196 17.82 7.96 28.03
C ARG A 196 18.15 7.65 26.57
N ILE A 197 18.60 6.44 26.29
CA ILE A 197 18.85 5.97 24.91
C ILE A 197 17.55 5.81 24.13
N ILE A 198 16.56 5.12 24.69
CA ILE A 198 15.31 4.84 23.98
C ILE A 198 14.52 6.12 23.71
N TYR A 199 14.53 7.08 24.64
CA TYR A 199 13.90 8.38 24.45
C TYR A 199 14.79 9.40 23.74
N ARG A 200 16.05 9.05 23.42
CA ARG A 200 17.06 9.93 22.82
C ARG A 200 17.22 11.26 23.55
N ALA A 201 17.09 11.23 24.87
CA ALA A 201 17.12 12.42 25.71
C ALA A 201 17.96 12.16 26.96
N ASP A 202 19.00 12.97 27.13
CA ASP A 202 19.82 12.95 28.35
C ASP A 202 19.18 13.83 29.44
N LEU A 203 17.96 13.48 29.82
CA LEU A 203 17.19 14.17 30.86
C LEU A 203 16.87 13.20 32.00
N PRO A 204 16.86 13.67 33.27
CA PRO A 204 16.51 12.82 34.41
C PRO A 204 15.06 12.33 34.27
N VAL A 205 14.88 11.02 34.27
CA VAL A 205 13.58 10.43 33.97
C VAL A 205 12.80 10.12 35.25
N ARG A 206 11.47 10.27 35.18
CA ARG A 206 10.56 9.82 36.24
C ARG A 206 10.31 8.32 36.07
N PRO A 207 10.74 7.48 37.02
CA PRO A 207 10.63 6.02 36.88
C PRO A 207 9.17 5.53 36.82
N GLU A 208 8.23 6.28 37.39
CA GLU A 208 6.79 5.98 37.42
C GLU A 208 6.12 6.07 36.04
N LEU A 209 6.74 6.75 35.07
CA LEU A 209 6.20 6.97 33.72
C LEU A 209 6.92 6.14 32.64
N GLY A 210 7.74 5.16 33.05
CA GLY A 210 8.43 4.29 32.11
C GLY A 210 7.45 3.37 31.37
N SER A 211 7.27 3.58 30.08
CA SER A 211 6.47 2.70 29.19
C SER A 211 7.34 1.74 28.37
N LEU A 212 8.60 1.55 28.78
CA LEU A 212 9.54 0.65 28.10
C LEU A 212 9.10 -0.80 28.29
N GLN A 213 9.14 -1.56 27.21
CA GLN A 213 8.83 -2.98 27.25
C GLN A 213 10.14 -3.78 27.28
N ALA A 214 10.25 -4.73 28.20
CA ALA A 214 11.43 -5.57 28.38
C ALA A 214 11.03 -7.05 28.20
N PRO A 215 11.35 -7.70 27.06
CA PRO A 215 10.95 -9.08 26.82
C PRO A 215 11.70 -10.03 27.77
N ASP A 216 10.96 -10.88 28.46
CA ASP A 216 11.54 -11.79 29.47
C ASP A 216 12.65 -12.68 28.88
N GLU A 217 12.43 -13.24 27.69
CA GLU A 217 13.38 -14.12 27.01
C GLU A 217 14.73 -13.44 26.69
N LEU A 218 14.72 -12.13 26.44
CA LEU A 218 15.94 -11.36 26.19
C LEU A 218 16.66 -10.94 27.49
N ASN A 219 15.97 -11.00 28.63
CA ASN A 219 16.49 -10.55 29.92
C ASN A 219 16.75 -11.73 30.89
N ARG A 220 16.73 -12.97 30.39
CA ARG A 220 16.94 -14.18 31.22
C ARG A 220 18.33 -14.30 31.86
N ARG A 221 19.38 -13.73 31.25
CA ARG A 221 20.76 -13.87 31.75
C ARG A 221 21.24 -12.55 32.37
N PRO A 222 22.08 -12.60 33.43
CA PRO A 222 22.58 -11.39 34.08
C PRO A 222 23.53 -10.55 33.21
N THR A 223 24.01 -11.09 32.08
CA THR A 223 24.86 -10.39 31.10
C THR A 223 24.08 -9.90 29.89
N THR A 224 22.78 -10.20 29.79
CA THR A 224 21.94 -9.84 28.65
C THR A 224 20.91 -8.81 29.06
N PHE A 225 20.65 -7.84 28.20
CA PHE A 225 19.57 -6.89 28.41
C PHE A 225 18.89 -6.56 27.08
N GLY A 226 17.57 -6.41 27.13
CA GLY A 226 16.73 -6.04 26.01
C GLY A 226 15.60 -5.13 26.48
N ALA A 227 15.56 -3.90 25.96
CA ALA A 227 14.48 -2.96 26.21
C ALA A 227 14.04 -2.32 24.89
N LEU A 228 12.73 -2.14 24.74
CA LEU A 228 12.10 -1.65 23.52
C LEU A 228 11.22 -0.46 23.83
N GLY A 229 11.30 0.54 22.97
CA GLY A 229 10.28 1.54 22.75
C GLY A 229 9.74 1.46 21.32
N PRO A 230 8.75 2.31 20.97
CA PRO A 230 8.16 2.33 19.63
C PRO A 230 9.19 2.63 18.51
N TYR A 231 10.20 3.45 18.81
CA TYR A 231 11.15 3.94 17.79
C TYR A 231 12.58 3.44 17.99
N VAL A 232 12.92 2.94 19.17
CA VAL A 232 14.29 2.52 19.51
C VAL A 232 14.24 1.24 20.32
N SER A 233 15.04 0.24 19.93
CA SER A 233 15.34 -0.95 20.73
C SER A 233 16.80 -0.94 21.15
N LEU A 234 17.06 -1.30 22.41
CA LEU A 234 18.39 -1.49 22.97
C LEU A 234 18.60 -2.96 23.33
N LEU A 235 19.58 -3.60 22.72
CA LEU A 235 19.96 -4.98 22.99
C LEU A 235 21.44 -5.02 23.39
N THR A 236 21.76 -5.70 24.49
CA THR A 236 23.14 -5.86 24.94
C THR A 236 23.46 -7.29 25.35
N GLY A 237 24.70 -7.70 25.07
CA GLY A 237 25.24 -9.01 25.48
C GLY A 237 24.63 -10.22 24.77
N HIS A 238 23.91 -10.02 23.66
CA HIS A 238 23.29 -11.10 22.90
C HIS A 238 24.27 -11.78 21.95
N GLN A 239 23.86 -12.91 21.36
CA GLN A 239 24.62 -13.60 20.30
C GLN A 239 24.31 -12.97 18.95
N ASP A 240 25.24 -13.07 18.00
CA ASP A 240 25.13 -12.45 16.66
C ASP A 240 23.80 -12.78 15.98
N TYR A 241 23.39 -14.04 16.03
CA TYR A 241 22.15 -14.47 15.38
C TYR A 241 20.89 -13.84 15.99
N VAL A 242 20.90 -13.50 17.29
CA VAL A 242 19.78 -12.85 17.97
C VAL A 242 19.70 -11.40 17.55
N GLU A 243 20.83 -10.70 17.47
CA GLU A 243 20.89 -9.31 16.99
C GLU A 243 20.49 -9.21 15.51
N ASN A 244 20.97 -10.12 14.66
CA ASN A 244 20.62 -10.16 13.25
C ASN A 244 19.14 -10.52 13.04
N ALA A 245 18.57 -11.43 13.84
CA ALA A 245 17.14 -11.73 13.81
C ALA A 245 16.28 -10.55 14.35
N ALA A 246 16.78 -9.81 15.35
CA ALA A 246 16.15 -8.57 15.81
C ALA A 246 16.19 -7.50 14.71
N PHE A 247 17.30 -7.40 13.97
CA PHE A 247 17.43 -6.51 12.82
C PHE A 247 16.39 -6.82 11.74
N LEU A 248 16.27 -8.08 11.31
CA LEU A 248 15.26 -8.50 10.33
C LEU A 248 13.83 -8.30 10.86
N SER A 249 13.60 -8.51 12.16
CA SER A 249 12.31 -8.22 12.79
C SER A 249 11.96 -6.73 12.74
N ALA A 250 12.94 -5.84 12.95
CA ALA A 250 12.73 -4.39 12.82
C ALA A 250 12.46 -3.98 11.37
N VAL A 251 13.15 -4.60 10.39
CA VAL A 251 12.85 -4.41 8.96
C VAL A 251 11.40 -4.78 8.68
N GLN A 252 10.96 -5.96 9.12
CA GLN A 252 9.57 -6.40 8.94
C GLN A 252 8.58 -5.45 9.64
N ALA A 253 8.84 -5.07 10.89
CA ALA A 253 7.94 -4.21 11.65
C ALA A 253 7.79 -2.81 11.05
N VAL A 254 8.89 -2.21 10.55
CA VAL A 254 8.84 -0.93 9.84
C VAL A 254 8.10 -1.06 8.51
N ALA A 255 8.25 -2.19 7.80
CA ALA A 255 7.52 -2.46 6.57
C ALA A 255 6.01 -2.54 6.83
N SER A 256 5.61 -3.31 7.84
CA SER A 256 4.22 -3.44 8.26
C SER A 256 3.65 -2.11 8.76
N ALA A 257 4.45 -1.28 9.46
CA ALA A 257 4.04 0.05 9.88
C ALA A 257 3.75 0.98 8.69
N ALA A 258 4.62 0.97 7.67
CA ALA A 258 4.46 1.78 6.47
C ALA A 258 3.21 1.36 5.68
N ARG A 259 3.05 0.06 5.44
CA ARG A 259 1.87 -0.51 4.78
C ARG A 259 0.59 -0.18 5.54
N LEU A 260 0.59 -0.32 6.87
CA LEU A 260 -0.57 0.03 7.70
C LEU A 260 -0.94 1.51 7.58
N ARG A 261 0.03 2.42 7.53
CA ARG A 261 -0.22 3.85 7.31
C ARG A 261 -0.88 4.09 5.95
N GLU A 262 -0.36 3.48 4.89
CA GLU A 262 -0.91 3.60 3.53
C GLU A 262 -2.35 3.08 3.45
N ILE A 263 -2.60 1.87 3.98
CA ILE A 263 -3.94 1.27 4.05
C ILE A 263 -4.90 2.19 4.80
N ARG A 264 -4.48 2.74 5.95
CA ARG A 264 -5.29 3.68 6.73
C ARG A 264 -5.63 4.93 5.92
N VAL A 265 -4.66 5.55 5.26
CA VAL A 265 -4.88 6.76 4.45
C VAL A 265 -5.87 6.48 3.31
N LEU A 266 -5.74 5.34 2.65
CA LEU A 266 -6.67 4.93 1.59
C LEU A 266 -8.06 4.64 2.14
N ALA A 267 -8.16 3.89 3.24
CA ALA A 267 -9.43 3.60 3.91
C ALA A 267 -10.16 4.90 4.27
N GLU A 268 -9.47 5.86 4.88
CA GLU A 268 -10.03 7.18 5.18
C GLU A 268 -10.47 7.94 3.93
N THR A 269 -9.69 7.86 2.85
CA THR A 269 -10.03 8.49 1.57
C THR A 269 -11.32 7.90 0.99
N TYR A 270 -11.49 6.58 1.02
CA TYR A 270 -12.72 5.93 0.57
C TYR A 270 -13.91 6.23 1.47
N VAL A 271 -13.72 6.30 2.80
CA VAL A 271 -14.76 6.77 3.72
C VAL A 271 -15.19 8.21 3.41
N ARG A 272 -14.23 9.12 3.15
CA ARG A 272 -14.54 10.51 2.76
C ARG A 272 -15.27 10.57 1.42
N ARG A 273 -14.84 9.80 0.41
CA ARG A 273 -15.53 9.67 -0.89
C ARG A 273 -16.95 9.15 -0.71
N PHE A 274 -17.17 8.16 0.16
CA PHE A 274 -18.49 7.64 0.47
C PHE A 274 -19.39 8.69 1.15
N ARG A 275 -18.86 9.47 2.11
CA ARG A 275 -19.62 10.50 2.84
C ARG A 275 -19.97 11.71 1.99
N THR A 276 -19.01 12.26 1.24
CA THR A 276 -19.23 13.44 0.37
C THR A 276 -20.21 13.16 -0.76
N ARG A 277 -20.37 11.89 -1.16
CA ARG A 277 -21.37 11.45 -2.13
C ARG A 277 -22.82 11.59 -1.64
N ALA A 278 -23.06 11.58 -0.32
CA ALA A 278 -24.42 11.61 0.22
C ALA A 278 -25.20 12.90 -0.15
N ASP A 279 -24.51 13.96 -0.56
CA ASP A 279 -25.07 15.30 -0.72
C ASP A 279 -25.46 15.69 -2.16
N GLY A 280 -25.35 14.80 -3.17
CA GLY A 280 -25.55 15.18 -4.59
C GLY A 280 -26.55 14.35 -5.40
N GLU A 281 -27.24 14.99 -6.36
CA GLU A 281 -28.13 14.42 -7.40
C GLU A 281 -27.37 13.59 -8.47
N ALA A 282 -26.37 12.79 -8.07
CA ALA A 282 -25.66 11.93 -9.01
C ALA A 282 -26.61 10.87 -9.61
N ARG A 283 -26.43 10.55 -10.90
CA ARG A 283 -27.23 9.50 -11.57
C ARG A 283 -27.04 8.16 -10.86
N LEU A 284 -28.09 7.33 -10.82
CA LEU A 284 -28.06 6.02 -10.14
C LEU A 284 -26.92 5.13 -10.64
N GLU A 285 -26.63 5.17 -11.93
CA GLU A 285 -25.53 4.42 -12.56
C GLU A 285 -24.15 4.85 -12.03
N GLU A 286 -23.88 6.16 -11.98
CA GLU A 286 -22.62 6.71 -11.45
C GLU A 286 -22.45 6.36 -9.96
N ARG A 287 -23.54 6.39 -9.20
CA ARG A 287 -23.56 5.97 -7.79
C ARG A 287 -23.22 4.50 -7.64
N ARG A 288 -23.78 3.63 -8.49
CA ARG A 288 -23.49 2.20 -8.48
C ARG A 288 -22.03 1.91 -8.80
N THR A 289 -21.49 2.47 -9.88
CA THR A 289 -20.09 2.27 -10.27
C THR A 289 -19.12 2.74 -9.18
N LEU A 290 -19.42 3.87 -8.52
CA LEU A 290 -18.62 4.35 -7.39
C LEU A 290 -18.66 3.38 -6.21
N LEU A 291 -19.83 2.86 -5.85
CA LEU A 291 -19.96 1.89 -4.74
C LEU A 291 -19.25 0.58 -5.06
N GLU A 292 -19.39 0.06 -6.28
CA GLU A 292 -18.67 -1.12 -6.75
C GLU A 292 -17.14 -0.91 -6.65
N ARG A 293 -16.65 0.28 -7.03
CA ARG A 293 -15.23 0.64 -6.88
C ARG A 293 -14.78 0.68 -5.42
N ILE A 294 -15.61 1.20 -4.51
CA ILE A 294 -15.30 1.25 -3.07
C ILE A 294 -15.28 -0.17 -2.49
N THR A 295 -16.29 -0.98 -2.78
CA THR A 295 -16.36 -2.38 -2.30
C THR A 295 -15.19 -3.21 -2.84
N HIS A 296 -14.83 -3.03 -4.10
CA HIS A 296 -13.64 -3.64 -4.66
C HIS A 296 -12.39 -3.20 -3.89
N ALA A 297 -12.14 -1.89 -3.78
CA ALA A 297 -10.97 -1.36 -3.08
C ALA A 297 -10.89 -1.83 -1.61
N GLN A 298 -12.01 -1.91 -0.90
CA GLN A 298 -12.06 -2.44 0.46
C GLN A 298 -11.52 -3.88 0.52
N GLY A 299 -11.97 -4.77 -0.37
CA GLY A 299 -11.50 -6.17 -0.39
C GLY A 299 -9.98 -6.28 -0.57
N TYR A 300 -9.37 -5.39 -1.38
CA TYR A 300 -7.91 -5.35 -1.51
C TYR A 300 -7.24 -4.82 -0.25
N LEU A 301 -7.78 -3.76 0.37
CA LEU A 301 -7.20 -3.20 1.58
C LEU A 301 -7.24 -4.19 2.75
N GLU A 302 -8.30 -5.00 2.86
CA GLU A 302 -8.40 -6.07 3.85
C GLU A 302 -7.38 -7.18 3.60
N LEU A 303 -7.24 -7.62 2.34
CA LEU A 303 -6.24 -8.62 1.96
C LEU A 303 -4.81 -8.13 2.26
N GLU A 304 -4.50 -6.89 1.88
CA GLU A 304 -3.21 -6.27 2.15
C GLU A 304 -2.94 -6.09 3.64
N LEU A 305 -3.95 -5.70 4.42
CA LEU A 305 -3.80 -5.59 5.86
C LEU A 305 -3.43 -6.94 6.47
N SER A 306 -4.11 -8.01 6.03
CA SER A 306 -3.84 -9.36 6.51
C SER A 306 -2.44 -9.83 6.14
N TYR A 307 -2.06 -9.71 4.86
CA TYR A 307 -0.77 -10.20 4.36
C TYR A 307 0.42 -9.37 4.83
N SER A 308 0.29 -8.04 4.84
CA SER A 308 1.40 -7.13 5.11
C SER A 308 1.60 -6.81 6.60
N VAL A 309 0.59 -7.02 7.45
CA VAL A 309 0.62 -6.59 8.85
C VAL A 309 0.22 -7.70 9.82
N GLU A 310 -0.86 -8.43 9.57
CA GLU A 310 -1.37 -9.43 10.52
C GLU A 310 -0.57 -10.74 10.49
N ILE A 311 -0.32 -11.31 9.31
CA ILE A 311 0.46 -12.54 9.17
C ILE A 311 1.89 -12.37 9.72
N PRO A 312 2.62 -11.28 9.40
CA PRO A 312 3.96 -11.09 9.92
C PRO A 312 4.06 -10.95 11.44
N ALA A 313 2.97 -10.60 12.14
CA ALA A 313 2.98 -10.41 13.58
C ALA A 313 3.30 -11.69 14.37
N ASP A 314 3.06 -12.87 13.77
CA ASP A 314 3.34 -14.17 14.40
C ASP A 314 4.61 -14.84 13.87
N LEU A 315 5.76 -14.22 14.17
CA LEU A 315 7.08 -14.75 13.79
C LEU A 315 7.37 -16.15 14.37
N ALA A 316 6.73 -16.52 15.49
CA ALA A 316 7.00 -17.78 16.18
C ALA A 316 6.63 -19.02 15.34
N THR A 317 5.70 -18.87 14.40
CA THR A 317 5.33 -19.92 13.44
C THR A 317 6.42 -20.19 12.40
N LEU A 318 7.25 -19.18 12.09
CA LEU A 318 8.28 -19.25 11.05
C LEU A 318 9.65 -19.58 11.62
N ILE A 319 10.00 -18.95 12.74
CA ILE A 319 11.34 -19.04 13.34
C ILE A 319 11.25 -19.76 14.69
N PRO A 320 11.81 -20.99 14.80
CA PRO A 320 11.69 -21.80 16.02
C PRO A 320 12.71 -21.35 17.10
N SER A 321 12.59 -20.12 17.60
CA SER A 321 13.46 -19.61 18.66
C SER A 321 12.78 -18.54 19.52
N LEU A 322 12.63 -18.84 20.81
CA LEU A 322 11.95 -17.96 21.79
C LEU A 322 12.50 -16.54 21.86
N ARG A 323 13.83 -16.35 21.81
CA ARG A 323 14.46 -15.02 21.95
C ARG A 323 14.06 -14.04 20.83
N PRO A 324 14.31 -14.33 19.54
CA PRO A 324 13.82 -13.50 18.44
C PRO A 324 12.29 -13.38 18.39
N SER A 325 11.54 -14.45 18.68
CA SER A 325 10.08 -14.38 18.67
C SER A 325 9.52 -13.46 19.76
N ALA A 326 10.08 -13.51 20.98
CA ALA A 326 9.71 -12.62 22.07
C ALA A 326 10.07 -11.16 21.74
N TYR A 327 11.27 -10.91 21.19
CA TYR A 327 11.64 -9.58 20.69
C TYR A 327 10.63 -9.06 19.67
N HIS A 328 10.29 -9.88 18.69
CA HIS A 328 9.39 -9.50 17.60
C HIS A 328 7.98 -9.18 18.10
N ALA A 329 7.39 -10.04 18.94
CA ALA A 329 6.07 -9.83 19.51
C ALA A 329 6.03 -8.53 20.33
N THR A 330 7.02 -8.31 21.20
CA THR A 330 7.13 -7.08 21.99
C THR A 330 7.38 -5.86 21.10
N LEU A 331 8.12 -5.97 20.00
CA LEU A 331 8.31 -4.86 19.07
C LEU A 331 6.99 -4.46 18.39
N TYR A 332 6.22 -5.45 17.92
CA TYR A 332 4.90 -5.21 17.31
C TYR A 332 3.93 -4.56 18.30
N GLU A 333 3.98 -4.97 19.56
CA GLU A 333 3.19 -4.38 20.64
C GLU A 333 3.66 -2.96 20.98
N ALA A 334 4.97 -2.73 21.16
CA ALA A 334 5.53 -1.42 21.46
C ALA A 334 5.27 -0.40 20.35
N MET A 335 5.30 -0.83 19.09
CA MET A 335 4.89 -0.02 17.95
C MET A 335 3.36 0.10 17.84
N GLY A 336 2.57 -0.72 18.56
CA GLY A 336 1.12 -0.73 18.50
C GLY A 336 0.57 -1.13 17.13
N LEU A 337 1.25 -2.02 16.41
CA LEU A 337 0.85 -2.41 15.05
C LEU A 337 -0.43 -3.24 15.05
N THR A 338 -0.54 -4.20 15.96
CA THR A 338 -1.70 -5.10 16.08
C THR A 338 -2.98 -4.32 16.43
N THR A 339 -2.93 -3.45 17.43
CA THR A 339 -4.06 -2.60 17.84
C THR A 339 -4.47 -1.62 16.73
N ARG A 340 -3.49 -1.01 16.03
CA ARG A 340 -3.78 -0.10 14.91
C ARG A 340 -4.36 -0.85 13.71
N ALA A 341 -3.89 -2.06 13.40
CA ALA A 341 -4.45 -2.92 12.36
C ALA A 341 -5.91 -3.28 12.66
N ALA A 342 -6.23 -3.69 13.89
CA ALA A 342 -7.59 -3.99 14.31
C ALA A 342 -8.54 -2.79 14.13
N ALA A 343 -8.09 -1.57 14.45
CA ALA A 343 -8.88 -0.35 14.25
C ALA A 343 -9.14 -0.04 12.76
N VAL A 344 -8.15 -0.27 11.89
CA VAL A 344 -8.29 -0.11 10.43
C VAL A 344 -9.23 -1.17 9.88
N SER A 345 -9.08 -2.43 10.27
CA SER A 345 -9.97 -3.54 9.90
C SER A 345 -11.43 -3.23 10.25
N GLN A 346 -11.69 -2.74 11.47
CA GLN A 346 -13.03 -2.32 11.87
C GLN A 346 -13.58 -1.16 11.01
N THR A 347 -12.72 -0.25 10.57
CA THR A 347 -13.12 0.87 9.70
C THR A 347 -13.50 0.36 8.30
N LEU A 348 -12.74 -0.59 7.75
CA LEU A 348 -13.03 -1.24 6.46
C LEU A 348 -14.34 -2.04 6.52
N GLU A 349 -14.55 -2.81 7.60
CA GLU A 349 -15.78 -3.57 7.81
C GLU A 349 -17.02 -2.66 7.87
N ARG A 350 -16.92 -1.54 8.61
CA ARG A 350 -18.00 -0.53 8.68
C ARG A 350 -18.29 0.09 7.32
N LEU A 351 -17.25 0.38 6.53
CA LEU A 351 -17.41 0.89 5.16
C LEU A 351 -18.06 -0.16 4.26
N GLY A 352 -17.70 -1.43 4.39
CA GLY A 352 -18.30 -2.53 3.65
C GLY A 352 -19.78 -2.70 3.95
N ASN A 353 -20.15 -2.70 5.22
CA ASN A 353 -21.55 -2.77 5.64
C ASN A 353 -22.36 -1.58 5.11
N ALA A 354 -21.81 -0.37 5.18
CA ALA A 354 -22.48 0.83 4.67
C ALA A 354 -22.63 0.83 3.14
N THR A 355 -21.61 0.39 2.39
CA THR A 355 -21.64 0.31 0.93
C THR A 355 -22.57 -0.78 0.44
N ALA A 356 -22.61 -1.94 1.09
CA ALA A 356 -23.54 -3.03 0.77
C ALA A 356 -25.01 -2.65 0.99
N ALA A 357 -25.32 -1.97 2.10
CA ALA A 357 -26.66 -1.43 2.35
C ALA A 357 -27.07 -0.44 1.26
N GLU A 358 -26.14 0.40 0.82
CA GLU A 358 -26.39 1.40 -0.19
C GLU A 358 -26.54 0.80 -1.60
N LEU A 359 -25.72 -0.18 -1.97
CA LEU A 359 -25.87 -0.95 -3.21
C LEU A 359 -27.25 -1.60 -3.29
N THR A 360 -27.74 -2.14 -2.18
CA THR A 360 -29.09 -2.72 -2.08
C THR A 360 -30.18 -1.65 -2.27
N SER A 361 -29.98 -0.46 -1.70
CA SER A 361 -30.88 0.68 -1.87
C SER A 361 -30.93 1.18 -3.33
N VAL A 362 -29.77 1.30 -3.97
CA VAL A 362 -29.65 1.68 -5.39
C VAL A 362 -30.28 0.63 -6.29
N GLY A 363 -29.99 -0.66 -6.09
CA GLY A 363 -30.62 -1.75 -6.85
C GLY A 363 -32.15 -1.74 -6.70
N SER A 364 -32.65 -1.45 -5.50
CA SER A 364 -34.10 -1.28 -5.27
C SER A 364 -34.69 -0.08 -6.01
N ALA A 365 -33.95 1.04 -6.09
CA ALA A 365 -34.38 2.22 -6.86
C ALA A 365 -34.37 1.97 -8.36
N GLU A 366 -33.36 1.27 -8.88
CA GLU A 366 -33.27 0.83 -10.27
C GLU A 366 -34.44 -0.08 -10.63
N LEU A 367 -34.75 -1.07 -9.79
CA LEU A 367 -35.90 -1.96 -9.98
C LEU A 367 -37.22 -1.18 -10.04
N ARG A 368 -37.44 -0.21 -9.15
CA ARG A 368 -38.66 0.64 -9.17
C ARG A 368 -38.72 1.53 -10.41
N ALA A 369 -37.57 2.01 -10.90
CA ALA A 369 -37.51 2.81 -12.13
C ALA A 369 -37.80 1.94 -13.36
N ALA A 370 -37.24 0.73 -13.41
CA ALA A 370 -37.50 -0.25 -14.46
C ALA A 370 -38.96 -0.69 -14.47
N ASP A 371 -39.55 -0.95 -13.29
CA ASP A 371 -40.95 -1.34 -13.18
C ASP A 371 -41.89 -0.22 -13.63
N ARG A 372 -41.62 1.04 -13.27
CA ARG A 372 -42.39 2.19 -13.81
C ARG A 372 -42.29 2.31 -15.33
N ARG A 373 -41.11 2.08 -15.92
CA ARG A 373 -40.95 2.06 -17.38
C ARG A 373 -41.75 0.92 -17.99
N ARG A 374 -41.67 -0.28 -17.42
CA ARG A 374 -42.45 -1.45 -17.85
C ARG A 374 -43.95 -1.19 -17.77
N VAL A 375 -44.45 -0.65 -16.67
CA VAL A 375 -45.87 -0.29 -16.50
C VAL A 375 -46.28 0.74 -17.55
N ARG A 376 -45.46 1.76 -17.82
CA ARG A 376 -45.74 2.75 -18.87
C ARG A 376 -45.78 2.11 -20.27
N THR A 377 -44.85 1.22 -20.57
CA THR A 377 -44.80 0.51 -21.86
C THR A 377 -45.99 -0.44 -22.00
N VAL A 378 -46.33 -1.21 -20.96
CA VAL A 378 -47.50 -2.10 -20.94
C VAL A 378 -48.79 -1.28 -21.08
N ALA A 379 -48.93 -0.17 -20.34
CA ALA A 379 -50.09 0.71 -20.45
C ALA A 379 -50.22 1.32 -21.85
N ALA A 380 -49.12 1.78 -22.46
CA ALA A 380 -49.11 2.29 -23.82
C ALA A 380 -49.50 1.21 -24.84
N VAL A 381 -48.95 0.00 -24.73
CA VAL A 381 -49.28 -1.13 -25.61
C VAL A 381 -50.75 -1.53 -25.45
N THR A 382 -51.26 -1.65 -24.23
CA THR A 382 -52.66 -1.97 -23.97
C THR A 382 -53.57 -0.88 -24.51
N PHE A 383 -53.23 0.40 -24.33
CA PHE A 383 -54.01 1.51 -24.88
C PHE A 383 -54.07 1.45 -26.41
N VAL A 384 -52.92 1.29 -27.07
CA VAL A 384 -52.86 1.15 -28.54
C VAL A 384 -53.66 -0.06 -29.02
N THR A 385 -53.55 -1.20 -28.33
CA THR A 385 -54.26 -2.44 -28.70
C THR A 385 -55.77 -2.27 -28.54
N THR A 386 -56.24 -1.67 -27.44
CA THR A 386 -57.67 -1.41 -27.20
C THR A 386 -58.24 -0.45 -28.23
N VAL A 387 -57.55 0.66 -28.51
CA VAL A 387 -57.97 1.63 -29.53
C VAL A 387 -58.05 0.96 -30.90
N THR A 388 -57.02 0.21 -31.29
CA THR A 388 -56.98 -0.51 -32.57
C THR A 388 -58.09 -1.56 -32.68
N ALA A 389 -58.33 -2.35 -31.63
CA ALA A 389 -59.38 -3.35 -31.60
C ALA A 389 -60.77 -2.71 -31.70
N THR A 390 -61.01 -1.61 -30.98
CA THR A 390 -62.29 -0.91 -30.98
C THR A 390 -62.57 -0.27 -32.35
N LEU A 391 -61.57 0.38 -32.95
CA LEU A 391 -61.65 0.89 -34.32
C LEU A 391 -61.88 -0.25 -35.32
N GLY A 392 -61.15 -1.36 -35.21
CA GLY A 392 -61.33 -2.53 -36.06
C GLY A 392 -62.74 -3.11 -35.96
N LEU A 393 -63.32 -3.16 -34.76
CA LEU A 393 -64.68 -3.64 -34.52
C LEU A 393 -65.72 -2.66 -35.09
N LEU A 394 -65.52 -1.35 -34.91
CA LEU A 394 -66.37 -0.31 -35.50
C LEU A 394 -66.34 -0.38 -37.04
N PHE A 395 -65.16 -0.55 -37.64
CA PHE A 395 -65.02 -0.72 -39.08
C PHE A 395 -65.62 -2.03 -39.58
N THR A 396 -65.52 -3.12 -38.80
CA THR A 396 -66.17 -4.39 -39.13
C THR A 396 -67.69 -4.26 -39.08
N PHE A 397 -68.23 -3.58 -38.06
CA PHE A 397 -69.66 -3.30 -37.91
C PHE A 397 -70.19 -2.43 -39.04
N LEU A 398 -69.46 -1.37 -39.41
CA LEU A 398 -69.79 -0.52 -40.56
C LEU A 398 -69.64 -1.27 -41.88
N GLY A 399 -68.64 -2.14 -42.03
CA GLY A 399 -68.49 -3.00 -43.21
C GLY A 399 -69.62 -4.01 -43.39
N ILE A 400 -70.17 -4.54 -42.29
CA ILE A 400 -71.30 -5.49 -42.30
C ILE A 400 -72.66 -4.76 -42.47
N ASN A 401 -72.81 -3.55 -41.94
CA ASN A 401 -74.07 -2.78 -41.99
C ASN A 401 -74.11 -1.68 -43.06
N ALA A 402 -73.08 -1.57 -43.90
CA ALA A 402 -73.09 -0.61 -45.00
C ALA A 402 -74.06 -1.08 -46.10
N ALA A 403 -75.31 -0.66 -45.99
CA ALA A 403 -76.27 -0.64 -47.11
C ALA A 403 -75.86 0.35 -48.23
N GLU A 404 -74.73 1.03 -48.08
CA GLU A 404 -74.16 2.02 -49.01
C GLU A 404 -73.01 1.46 -49.88
N VAL A 405 -72.72 0.15 -49.81
CA VAL A 405 -71.84 -0.50 -50.79
C VAL A 405 -72.66 -0.83 -52.03
N ASP A 406 -72.52 0.01 -53.06
CA ASP A 406 -73.17 -0.18 -54.36
C ASP A 406 -72.58 -1.43 -55.04
N GLU A 407 -73.37 -2.51 -55.15
CA GLU A 407 -72.98 -3.79 -55.76
C GLU A 407 -72.42 -3.66 -57.19
N ARG A 408 -72.65 -2.52 -57.84
CA ARG A 408 -72.20 -2.22 -59.21
C ARG A 408 -70.83 -1.55 -59.28
N ARG A 409 -70.21 -1.19 -58.15
CA ARG A 409 -68.90 -0.51 -58.11
C ARG A 409 -67.81 -1.43 -57.59
N SER A 410 -66.65 -1.35 -58.23
CA SER A 410 -65.47 -2.13 -57.83
C SER A 410 -64.93 -1.64 -56.48
N MET A 411 -64.42 -2.55 -55.66
CA MET A 411 -63.76 -2.26 -54.38
C MET A 411 -62.58 -1.27 -54.51
N PHE A 412 -62.05 -1.08 -55.72
CA PHE A 412 -60.95 -0.15 -56.02
C PHE A 412 -61.40 1.19 -56.61
N ASP A 413 -62.70 1.50 -56.54
CA ASP A 413 -63.22 2.77 -57.07
C ASP A 413 -62.75 3.97 -56.22
N ALA A 414 -62.45 5.09 -56.90
CA ALA A 414 -61.87 6.28 -56.30
C ALA A 414 -62.78 6.92 -55.24
N ALA A 415 -64.07 6.60 -55.23
CA ALA A 415 -65.02 7.03 -54.21
C ALA A 415 -64.67 6.50 -52.79
N TYR A 416 -63.98 5.36 -52.68
CA TYR A 416 -63.58 4.77 -51.39
C TYR A 416 -62.17 5.19 -50.91
N THR A 417 -61.44 5.96 -51.73
CA THR A 417 -60.12 6.52 -51.40
C THR A 417 -60.04 7.24 -50.05
N PRO A 418 -60.99 8.12 -49.64
CA PRO A 418 -60.91 8.78 -48.34
C PRO A 418 -60.98 7.80 -47.16
N VAL A 419 -61.69 6.67 -47.31
CA VAL A 419 -61.77 5.63 -46.27
C VAL A 419 -60.43 4.88 -46.18
N TYR A 420 -59.84 4.48 -47.31
CA TYR A 420 -58.52 3.85 -47.33
C TYR A 420 -57.41 4.77 -46.81
N ALA A 421 -57.51 6.08 -47.07
CA ALA A 421 -56.57 7.07 -46.56
C ALA A 421 -56.61 7.15 -45.02
N VAL A 422 -57.80 7.14 -44.41
CA VAL A 422 -57.95 7.14 -42.95
C VAL A 422 -57.39 5.86 -42.32
N ILE A 423 -57.67 4.70 -42.91
CA ILE A 423 -57.15 3.41 -42.43
C ILE A 423 -55.61 3.40 -42.48
N THR A 424 -55.05 3.84 -43.61
CA THR A 424 -53.60 3.91 -43.80
C THR A 424 -52.96 4.89 -42.82
N MET A 425 -53.60 6.04 -42.57
CA MET A 425 -53.11 7.04 -41.61
C MET A 425 -53.06 6.47 -40.18
N VAL A 426 -54.09 5.75 -39.74
CA VAL A 426 -54.12 5.14 -38.40
C VAL A 426 -53.06 4.06 -38.26
N LEU A 427 -52.88 3.21 -39.27
CA LEU A 427 -51.84 2.17 -39.29
C LEU A 427 -50.43 2.76 -39.26
N VAL A 428 -50.17 3.79 -40.08
CA VAL A 428 -48.89 4.49 -40.12
C VAL A 428 -48.61 5.18 -38.78
N PHE A 429 -49.61 5.84 -38.19
CA PHE A 429 -49.45 6.51 -36.90
C PHE A 429 -49.11 5.52 -35.78
N GLY A 430 -49.79 4.36 -35.74
CA GLY A 430 -49.47 3.28 -34.81
C GLY A 430 -48.06 2.73 -35.00
N PHE A 431 -47.64 2.50 -36.25
CA PHE A 431 -46.30 2.00 -36.56
C PHE A 431 -45.20 3.02 -36.22
N VAL A 432 -45.41 4.31 -36.50
CA VAL A 432 -44.48 5.38 -36.16
C VAL A 432 -44.34 5.50 -34.64
N LEU A 433 -45.44 5.47 -33.88
CA LEU A 433 -45.39 5.51 -32.42
C LEU A 433 -44.60 4.33 -31.84
N TYR A 434 -44.83 3.13 -32.37
CA TYR A 434 -44.08 1.93 -31.98
C TYR A 434 -42.58 2.04 -32.32
N ALA A 435 -42.25 2.47 -33.54
CA ALA A 435 -40.86 2.62 -33.99
C ALA A 435 -40.10 3.68 -33.18
N VAL A 436 -40.75 4.79 -32.82
CA VAL A 436 -40.18 5.84 -31.97
C VAL A 436 -39.88 5.29 -30.57
N LEU A 437 -40.81 4.55 -29.96
CA LEU A 437 -40.58 3.93 -28.64
C LEU A 437 -39.43 2.91 -28.66
N GLN A 438 -39.37 2.05 -29.69
CA GLN A 438 -38.28 1.09 -29.89
C GLN A 438 -36.91 1.77 -30.12
N ALA A 439 -36.88 2.87 -30.87
CA ALA A 439 -35.66 3.63 -31.13
C ALA A 439 -35.13 4.31 -29.86
N PHE A 440 -36.01 4.86 -29.02
CA PHE A 440 -35.64 5.42 -27.72
C PHE A 440 -35.07 4.35 -26.77
N ASP A 441 -35.67 3.16 -26.70
CA ASP A 441 -35.17 2.07 -25.86
C ASP A 441 -33.80 1.56 -26.34
N ARG A 442 -33.60 1.42 -27.66
CA ARG A 442 -32.30 1.02 -28.23
C ARG A 442 -31.21 2.09 -28.05
N ALA A 443 -31.56 3.37 -28.12
CA ALA A 443 -30.61 4.45 -27.87
C ALA A 443 -30.20 4.50 -26.39
N ALA A 444 -31.12 4.24 -25.46
CA ALA A 444 -30.82 4.17 -24.04
C ALA A 444 -29.87 2.99 -23.70
N LEU A 445 -30.08 1.82 -24.31
CA LEU A 445 -29.22 0.64 -24.10
C LEU A 445 -27.82 0.78 -24.73
N ARG A 446 -27.70 1.49 -25.86
CA ARG A 446 -26.40 1.75 -26.49
C ARG A 446 -25.56 2.76 -25.71
N GLY A 447 -26.17 3.64 -24.93
CA GLY A 447 -25.47 4.54 -24.01
C GLY A 447 -24.82 3.84 -22.82
N SER A 448 -25.31 2.66 -22.44
CA SER A 448 -24.88 1.91 -21.24
C SER A 448 -23.70 0.95 -21.50
N HIS A 449 -23.15 0.91 -22.72
CA HIS A 449 -22.08 -0.04 -23.10
C HIS A 449 -20.81 0.62 -23.64
N VAL A 450 -20.65 1.93 -23.45
CA VAL A 450 -19.39 2.61 -23.75
C VAL A 450 -18.59 2.80 -22.46
N GLY A 451 -17.65 1.88 -22.26
CA GLY A 451 -16.41 2.14 -21.54
C GLY A 451 -16.46 2.03 -20.03
N GLN A 452 -16.18 0.82 -19.53
CA GLN A 452 -15.15 0.61 -18.50
C GLN A 452 -15.00 -0.89 -18.29
N THR A 453 -14.14 -1.52 -19.09
CA THR A 453 -13.45 -2.73 -18.66
C THR A 453 -12.57 -2.33 -17.47
N PRO A 454 -12.84 -2.81 -16.25
CA PRO A 454 -11.92 -2.58 -15.14
C PRO A 454 -10.73 -3.49 -15.39
N THR A 455 -9.67 -2.93 -15.96
CA THR A 455 -8.38 -3.60 -15.96
C THR A 455 -7.95 -3.72 -14.51
N TRP A 456 -7.98 -4.96 -14.03
CA TRP A 456 -7.43 -5.44 -12.78
C TRP A 456 -6.03 -4.86 -12.59
N HIS A 457 -5.84 -4.05 -11.55
CA HIS A 457 -4.56 -3.41 -11.24
C HIS A 457 -4.20 -3.75 -9.81
N GLY A 458 -3.05 -4.44 -9.64
CA GLY A 458 -2.54 -4.87 -8.34
C GLY A 458 -2.43 -3.71 -7.35
N THR A 459 -2.45 -4.03 -6.06
CA THR A 459 -2.39 -3.10 -4.93
C THR A 459 -1.26 -2.07 -5.06
N HIS A 460 -0.12 -2.47 -5.59
CA HIS A 460 0.99 -1.58 -5.93
C HIS A 460 0.64 -0.48 -6.94
N ARG A 461 -0.17 -0.77 -7.97
CA ARG A 461 -0.65 0.23 -8.92
C ARG A 461 -1.77 1.10 -8.35
N LEU A 462 -2.58 0.57 -7.44
CA LEU A 462 -3.55 1.36 -6.69
C LEU A 462 -2.83 2.36 -5.78
N LEU A 463 -1.78 1.92 -5.08
CA LEU A 463 -0.91 2.77 -4.26
C LEU A 463 -0.14 3.77 -5.12
N ALA A 464 0.36 3.37 -6.30
CA ALA A 464 1.05 4.28 -7.21
C ALA A 464 0.10 5.36 -7.73
N GLY A 465 -1.12 4.98 -8.13
CA GLY A 465 -2.13 5.90 -8.66
C GLY A 465 -2.73 6.84 -7.62
N GLU A 466 -2.97 6.38 -6.40
CA GLU A 466 -3.65 7.16 -5.35
C GLU A 466 -2.68 7.87 -4.39
N LEU A 467 -1.49 7.30 -4.14
CA LEU A 467 -0.50 7.84 -3.19
C LEU A 467 0.80 8.31 -3.87
N GLY A 468 0.95 8.12 -5.19
CA GLY A 468 2.18 8.50 -5.90
C GLY A 468 3.40 7.65 -5.53
N THR A 469 3.19 6.44 -5.02
CA THR A 469 4.30 5.51 -4.72
C THR A 469 5.07 5.16 -6.00
N ALA A 470 6.40 5.16 -5.92
CA ALA A 470 7.22 4.76 -7.05
C ALA A 470 7.15 3.24 -7.19
N LEU A 471 6.71 2.79 -8.35
CA LEU A 471 6.56 1.38 -8.67
C LEU A 471 7.76 0.92 -9.50
N LEU A 472 8.56 0.02 -8.94
CA LEU A 472 9.66 -0.64 -9.64
C LEU A 472 9.15 -1.92 -10.28
N ASP A 473 8.79 -1.84 -11.56
CA ASP A 473 8.27 -2.96 -12.38
C ASP A 473 9.40 -3.64 -13.20
N GLY A 474 10.65 -3.61 -12.72
CA GLY A 474 11.82 -4.17 -13.44
C GLY A 474 12.25 -3.39 -14.70
N HIS A 475 11.56 -2.31 -15.05
CA HIS A 475 11.95 -1.39 -16.12
C HIS A 475 12.48 -0.08 -15.52
N PRO A 476 13.55 0.53 -16.06
CA PRO A 476 14.01 1.84 -15.61
C PRO A 476 12.85 2.84 -15.74
N ALA A 477 12.54 3.52 -14.64
CA ALA A 477 11.40 4.43 -14.56
C ALA A 477 11.48 5.49 -15.66
N ARG A 478 10.54 5.47 -16.60
CA ARG A 478 10.33 6.63 -17.48
C ARG A 478 9.65 7.71 -16.65
N VAL A 479 10.37 8.82 -16.51
CA VAL A 479 9.88 10.08 -15.95
C VAL A 479 8.48 10.37 -16.55
N PRO A 480 7.46 10.63 -15.73
CA PRO A 480 6.20 11.16 -16.25
C PRO A 480 6.51 12.52 -16.87
N GLU A 481 6.32 12.64 -18.19
CA GLU A 481 6.35 13.94 -18.86
C GLU A 481 5.35 14.85 -18.14
N PRO A 482 5.76 16.07 -17.73
CA PRO A 482 4.85 16.99 -17.08
C PRO A 482 3.65 17.22 -18.02
N ARG A 483 2.44 16.95 -17.52
CA ARG A 483 1.20 17.33 -18.19
C ARG A 483 1.27 18.83 -18.47
N ASN A 484 1.41 19.18 -19.75
CA ASN A 484 1.23 20.54 -20.22
C ASN A 484 -0.17 21.00 -19.79
N LEU A 485 -0.22 21.85 -18.76
CA LEU A 485 -1.39 22.67 -18.47
C LEU A 485 -1.58 23.61 -19.67
N PRO A 486 -2.83 23.83 -20.13
CA PRO A 486 -3.08 24.83 -21.17
C PRO A 486 -2.63 26.20 -20.65
N ASP A 487 -1.78 26.87 -21.43
CA ASP A 487 -1.29 28.22 -21.20
C ASP A 487 -2.44 29.17 -20.87
N ALA A 488 -2.49 29.62 -19.62
CA ALA A 488 -3.29 30.76 -19.20
C ALA A 488 -2.32 31.94 -19.00
N ASP A 489 -2.42 32.90 -19.92
CA ASP A 489 -1.99 34.30 -19.84
C ASP A 489 -0.71 34.61 -19.04
N ARG A 490 0.42 34.72 -19.78
CA ARG A 490 1.53 35.59 -19.37
C ARG A 490 1.47 36.92 -20.14
N PRO A 491 1.37 38.08 -19.46
CA PRO A 491 1.48 39.37 -20.13
C PRO A 491 2.92 39.60 -20.63
N GLY A 492 3.00 40.23 -21.80
CA GLY A 492 4.15 40.23 -22.71
C GLY A 492 5.46 40.81 -22.18
N VAL A 493 6.56 40.17 -22.59
CA VAL A 493 7.93 40.70 -22.54
C VAL A 493 8.26 41.25 -23.94
N PRO A 494 8.74 42.50 -24.06
CA PRO A 494 9.06 43.10 -25.37
C PRO A 494 10.39 42.57 -25.95
N PRO A 495 10.54 42.56 -27.28
CA PRO A 495 11.67 41.93 -27.95
C PRO A 495 12.97 42.75 -27.82
N VAL A 496 14.07 42.04 -27.55
CA VAL A 496 15.44 42.54 -27.55
C VAL A 496 15.95 42.67 -29.01
N PRO A 497 16.58 43.78 -29.41
CA PRO A 497 17.07 43.96 -30.78
C PRO A 497 18.37 43.17 -31.04
N PRO A 498 18.65 42.81 -32.30
CA PRO A 498 19.76 41.92 -32.67
C PRO A 498 21.14 42.61 -32.56
N PRO A 499 22.21 41.81 -32.42
CA PRO A 499 23.55 42.29 -32.10
C PRO A 499 24.21 42.98 -33.30
N ALA A 500 24.98 44.04 -32.99
CA ALA A 500 25.97 44.65 -33.87
C ALA A 500 27.37 44.10 -33.56
#